data_AF-A0A9W7Q293-F1
#
_entry.id   AF-A0A9W7Q293-F1
#
_cell.length_a   1.000
_cell.length_b   1.000
_cell.length_c   1.000
_cell.angle_alpha   90.00
_cell.angle_beta   90.00
_cell.angle_gamma   90.00
#
_symmetry.space_group_name_H-M   'P 1'
#
loop_
_entity.id
_entity.type
_entity.pdbx_description
1 polymer ?
#
loop_
_entity_poly.entity_id
_entity_poly.type
_entity_poly.pdbx_seq_one_letter_code
_entity_poly.pdbx_strand_id
1 'polypeptide(L)'
;MFLGWIIEHNLFSQEFEEESPDEINQFKLRQMTGTQIYINWDGVLADNMLNDEGNQFAMYYFNNKDEWKYIDDYSGIFTDDGETLYHVQVT
;
A
#
# COMPACT_ATOMS: atom_id res chain seq x y z
N MET A 1 1.30 3.89 -4.22
CA MET A 1 1.91 2.82 -3.37
C MET A 1 0.80 1.96 -2.77
N PHE A 2 1.00 0.64 -2.65
CA PHE A 2 -0.03 -0.37 -2.34
C PHE A 2 -0.84 -0.12 -1.05
N LEU A 3 -0.20 0.15 0.09
CA LEU A 3 -0.89 0.48 1.35
C LEU A 3 -1.84 1.69 1.23
N GLY A 4 -1.54 2.66 0.35
CA GLY A 4 -2.44 3.79 0.11
C GLY A 4 -3.72 3.34 -0.58
N TRP A 5 -3.62 2.41 -1.53
CA TRP A 5 -4.79 1.81 -2.19
C TRP A 5 -5.66 1.04 -1.18
N ILE A 6 -5.04 0.28 -0.27
CA ILE A 6 -5.75 -0.38 0.84
C ILE A 6 -6.56 0.65 1.65
N ILE A 7 -5.97 1.79 2.00
CA ILE A 7 -6.64 2.84 2.79
C ILE A 7 -7.79 3.49 2.00
N GLU A 8 -7.61 3.79 0.71
CA GLU A 8 -8.66 4.36 -0.13
C GLU A 8 -9.89 3.46 -0.25
N HIS A 9 -9.67 2.15 -0.25
CA HIS A 9 -10.72 1.15 -0.41
C HIS A 9 -11.27 0.61 0.92
N ASN A 10 -10.85 1.16 2.07
CA ASN A 10 -11.23 0.71 3.40
C ASN A 10 -10.97 -0.78 3.66
N LEU A 11 -9.84 -1.28 3.17
CA LEU A 11 -9.39 -2.67 3.33
C LEU A 11 -8.42 -2.85 4.51
N PHE A 12 -8.28 -1.83 5.36
CA PHE A 12 -7.47 -1.88 6.57
C PHE A 12 -8.24 -2.50 7.75
N SER A 13 -7.52 -2.98 8.75
CA SER A 13 -8.09 -3.54 9.98
C SER A 13 -8.59 -2.45 10.93
N GLN A 14 -9.49 -2.81 11.84
CA GLN A 14 -9.92 -1.91 12.92
C GLN A 14 -8.74 -1.53 13.84
N GLU A 15 -7.83 -2.47 14.13
CA GLU A 15 -6.64 -2.22 14.95
C GLU A 15 -5.76 -1.14 14.32
N PHE A 16 -5.48 -1.25 13.02
CA PHE A 16 -4.74 -0.22 12.29
C PHE A 16 -5.47 1.13 12.28
N GLU A 17 -6.79 1.14 12.19
CA GLU A 17 -7.58 2.37 12.27
C GLU A 17 -7.48 3.06 13.64
N GLU A 18 -7.53 2.26 14.71
CA GLU A 18 -7.46 2.75 16.09
C GLU A 18 -6.06 3.23 16.48
N GLU A 19 -5.01 2.60 15.94
CA GLU A 19 -3.61 2.99 16.20
C GLU A 19 -3.14 4.16 15.34
N SER A 20 -3.69 4.32 14.13
CA SER A 20 -3.27 5.34 13.15
C SER A 20 -4.40 6.27 12.63
N PRO A 21 -5.31 6.77 13.49
CA PRO A 21 -6.47 7.55 13.03
C PRO A 21 -6.05 8.86 12.35
N ASP A 22 -5.03 9.54 12.89
CA ASP A 22 -4.53 10.81 12.35
C ASP A 22 -3.85 10.62 11.00
N GLU A 23 -3.05 9.56 10.84
CA GLU A 23 -2.35 9.24 9.60
C GLU A 23 -3.32 8.89 8.48
N ILE A 24 -4.31 8.03 8.77
CA ILE A 24 -5.37 7.67 7.83
C ILE A 24 -6.16 8.92 7.41
N ASN A 25 -6.50 9.79 8.36
CA ASN A 25 -7.20 11.03 8.06
C ASN A 25 -6.35 11.97 7.19
N GLN A 26 -5.07 12.19 7.53
CA GLN A 26 -4.16 13.00 6.73
C GLN A 26 -3.97 12.42 5.32
N PHE A 27 -3.89 11.10 5.16
CA PHE A 27 -3.85 10.45 3.86
C PHE A 27 -5.12 10.67 3.05
N LYS A 28 -6.30 10.51 3.67
CA LYS A 28 -7.60 10.79 3.04
C LYS A 28 -7.73 12.27 2.62
N LEU A 29 -7.12 13.18 3.37
CA LEU A 29 -7.02 14.62 3.05
C LEU A 29 -5.90 14.98 2.07
N ARG A 30 -5.15 14.00 1.56
CA ARG A 30 -3.98 14.20 0.65
C ARG A 30 -2.86 15.04 1.27
N GLN A 31 -2.75 15.03 2.59
CA GLN A 31 -1.70 15.72 3.35
C GLN A 31 -0.52 14.80 3.67
N MET A 32 -0.73 13.49 3.56
CA MET A 32 0.26 12.45 3.79
C MET A 32 0.16 11.42 2.67
N THR A 33 1.30 10.95 2.17
CA THR A 33 1.33 9.87 1.17
C THR A 33 1.30 8.52 1.88
N GLY A 34 0.81 7.49 1.19
CA GLY A 34 0.81 6.15 1.78
C GLY A 34 2.23 5.63 2.07
N THR A 35 3.25 6.12 1.35
CA THR A 35 4.66 5.78 1.63
C THR A 35 5.11 6.34 2.99
N GLN A 36 4.66 7.54 3.36
CA GLN A 36 4.96 8.09 4.67
C GLN A 36 4.32 7.26 5.79
N ILE A 37 3.08 6.79 5.60
CA ILE A 37 2.43 5.87 6.55
C ILE A 37 3.22 4.58 6.67
N TYR A 38 3.62 4.00 5.53
CA TYR A 38 4.42 2.78 5.51
C TYR A 38 5.74 2.93 6.27
N ILE A 39 6.41 4.08 6.15
CA ILE A 39 7.63 4.38 6.93
C ILE A 39 7.34 4.49 8.43
N ASN A 40 6.22 5.11 8.81
CA ASN A 40 5.83 5.21 10.22
C ASN A 40 5.46 3.85 10.83
N TRP A 41 5.07 2.89 10.00
CA TRP A 41 4.86 1.48 10.35
C TRP A 41 6.10 0.61 10.08
N ASP A 42 7.29 1.14 10.35
CA ASP A 42 8.59 0.48 10.25
C ASP A 42 8.92 -0.13 8.87
N GLY A 43 8.23 0.30 7.81
CA GLY A 43 8.39 -0.26 6.48
C GLY A 43 7.97 -1.72 6.39
N VAL A 44 6.99 -2.15 7.19
CA VAL A 44 6.42 -3.50 7.16
C VAL A 44 4.95 -3.43 6.78
N LEU A 45 4.54 -4.27 5.82
CA LEU A 45 3.13 -4.52 5.52
C LEU A 45 2.74 -5.85 6.16
N ALA A 46 2.13 -5.78 7.33
CA ALA A 46 1.70 -6.95 8.10
C ALA A 46 0.22 -7.27 7.86
N ASP A 47 -0.15 -8.53 8.06
CA ASP A 47 -1.52 -9.03 7.87
C ASP A 47 -2.50 -8.40 8.87
N ASN A 48 -2.08 -8.09 10.10
CA ASN A 48 -2.89 -7.39 11.09
C ASN A 48 -3.16 -5.92 10.74
N MET A 49 -2.52 -5.35 9.72
CA MET A 49 -2.87 -4.02 9.19
C MET A 49 -4.11 -4.06 8.29
N LEU A 50 -4.51 -5.25 7.82
CA LEU A 50 -5.57 -5.45 6.83
C LEU A 50 -6.76 -6.17 7.47
N ASN A 51 -7.97 -5.88 7.00
CA ASN A 51 -9.12 -6.71 7.34
C ASN A 51 -9.11 -8.03 6.52
N ASP A 52 -10.07 -8.93 6.78
CA ASP A 52 -10.13 -10.23 6.12
C ASP A 52 -10.17 -10.12 4.58
N GLU A 53 -10.95 -9.18 4.04
CA GLU A 53 -11.05 -8.93 2.60
C GLU A 53 -9.73 -8.35 2.05
N GLY A 54 -9.14 -7.39 2.77
CA GLY A 54 -7.85 -6.80 2.43
C GLY A 54 -6.72 -7.83 2.37
N ASN A 55 -6.68 -8.75 3.34
CA ASN A 55 -5.73 -9.86 3.37
C ASN A 55 -5.94 -10.82 2.19
N GLN A 56 -7.19 -11.18 1.88
CA GLN A 56 -7.49 -12.01 0.71
C GLN A 56 -7.06 -11.33 -0.60
N PHE A 57 -7.33 -10.04 -0.73
CA PHE A 57 -6.92 -9.26 -1.90
C PHE A 57 -5.39 -9.15 -1.99
N ALA A 58 -4.69 -8.87 -0.90
CA ALA A 58 -3.23 -8.79 -0.89
C ALA A 58 -2.60 -10.14 -1.27
N MET A 59 -3.15 -11.27 -0.82
CA MET A 59 -2.68 -12.58 -1.26
C MET A 59 -2.94 -12.85 -2.74
N TYR A 60 -4.10 -12.45 -3.25
CA TYR A 60 -4.46 -12.64 -4.66
C TYR A 60 -3.66 -11.75 -5.62
N TYR A 61 -3.44 -10.48 -5.26
CA TYR A 61 -2.91 -9.46 -6.17
C TYR A 61 -1.45 -9.11 -5.90
N PHE A 62 -1.06 -8.94 -4.62
CA PHE A 62 0.27 -8.50 -4.23
C PHE A 62 1.25 -9.67 -4.04
N ASN A 63 0.82 -10.75 -3.38
CA ASN A 63 1.68 -11.89 -2.99
C ASN A 63 1.41 -13.19 -3.80
N ASN A 64 0.86 -13.06 -5.01
CA ASN A 64 0.64 -14.20 -5.90
C ASN A 64 1.90 -14.46 -6.75
N LYS A 65 2.66 -15.49 -6.39
CA LYS A 65 3.93 -15.87 -7.05
C LYS A 65 3.75 -16.58 -8.39
N ASP A 66 2.55 -17.05 -8.71
CA ASP A 66 2.28 -17.71 -9.99
C ASP A 66 1.95 -16.68 -11.07
N GLU A 67 1.36 -15.54 -10.68
CA GLU A 67 0.86 -14.52 -11.62
C GLU A 67 1.54 -13.15 -11.50
N TRP A 68 2.29 -12.86 -10.42
CA TRP A 68 3.06 -11.61 -10.23
C TRP A 68 2.28 -10.30 -10.54
N LYS A 69 0.95 -10.31 -10.37
CA LYS A 69 0.04 -9.27 -10.85
C LYS A 69 0.45 -7.85 -10.47
N TYR A 70 0.74 -7.62 -9.19
CA TYR A 70 1.11 -6.29 -8.73
C TYR A 70 2.41 -5.78 -9.38
N ILE A 71 3.45 -6.63 -9.50
CA ILE A 71 4.73 -6.18 -10.07
C ILE A 71 4.62 -6.01 -11.59
N ASP A 72 3.80 -6.81 -12.25
CA ASP A 72 3.51 -6.67 -13.69
C ASP A 72 2.81 -5.33 -13.97
N ASP A 73 1.74 -5.02 -13.22
CA ASP A 73 1.03 -3.74 -13.34
C ASP A 73 1.94 -2.55 -12.98
N TYR A 74 2.67 -2.66 -11.87
CA TYR A 74 3.58 -1.61 -11.41
C TYR A 74 4.68 -1.33 -12.43
N SER A 75 5.35 -2.37 -12.93
CA SER A 75 6.43 -2.23 -13.91
C SER A 75 5.92 -1.74 -15.26
N GLY A 76 4.69 -2.09 -15.66
CA GLY A 76 4.08 -1.61 -16.89
C GLY A 76 3.66 -0.14 -16.86
N ILE A 77 3.38 0.42 -15.67
CA ILE A 77 3.03 1.84 -15.50
C ILE A 77 4.27 2.71 -15.38
N PHE A 78 5.29 2.25 -14.64
CA PHE A 78 6.45 3.05 -14.26
C PHE A 78 7.70 2.75 -15.10
N THR A 79 7.53 2.46 -16.39
CA THR A 79 8.66 2.07 -17.28
C THR A 79 9.71 3.16 -17.47
N ASP A 80 9.34 4.44 -17.29
CA ASP A 80 10.19 5.60 -17.62
C ASP A 80 10.67 6.39 -16.38
N ASP A 81 10.35 5.92 -15.17
CA ASP A 81 10.58 6.64 -13.91
C ASP A 81 12.01 6.46 -13.34
N GLY A 82 13.00 6.29 -14.22
CA GLY A 82 14.42 6.22 -13.89
C GLY A 82 15.11 4.95 -14.37
N GLU A 83 16.32 4.67 -13.84
CA GLU A 83 17.14 3.54 -14.28
C GLU A 83 16.62 2.19 -13.77
N THR A 84 15.82 2.18 -12.70
CA THR A 84 15.26 0.96 -12.11
C THR A 84 13.82 1.20 -11.66
N LEU A 85 13.07 0.10 -11.50
CA LEU A 85 11.70 0.12 -10.97
C LEU A 85 11.57 0.75 -9.57
N TYR A 86 12.68 0.97 -8.86
CA TYR A 86 12.70 1.54 -7.52
C TYR A 86 12.96 3.06 -7.50
N HIS A 87 13.07 3.71 -8.66
CA HIS A 87 13.31 5.16 -8.76
C HIS A 87 12.03 6.01 -8.83
N VAL A 88 10.86 5.38 -8.84
CA VAL A 88 9.56 6.06 -8.84
C VAL A 88 9.48 7.08 -7.71
N GLN A 89 9.24 8.34 -8.08
CA GLN A 89 9.16 9.41 -7.09
C GLN A 89 7.86 9.32 -6.29
N VAL A 90 7.97 9.53 -4.99
CA VAL A 90 6.81 9.69 -4.11
C VAL A 90 6.31 11.13 -4.27
N THR A 91 5.16 11.28 -4.94
CA THR A 91 4.44 12.56 -5.09
C THR A 91 3.32 12.71 -4.08
#